data_AF-A0AA88VHW2-F1
#
_entry.id   AF-A0AA88VHW2-F1
#
_cell.length_a   1.000
_cell.length_b   1.000
_cell.length_c   1.000
_cell.angle_alpha   90.00
_cell.angle_beta   90.00
_cell.angle_gamma   90.00
#
_symmetry.space_group_name_H-M   'P 1'
#
loop_
_entity.id
_entity.type
_entity.pdbx_description
1 polymer ?
#
loop_
_entity_poly.entity_id
_entity_poly.type
_entity_poly.pdbx_seq_one_letter_code
_entity_poly.pdbx_strand_id
1 'polypeptide(L)'
;MDAWKHSDFLCKKYILNGLDNALYNVYSPMVNAKALWESLKRKYKVEDAGSKKFVVRKFLDFKMVDSKTVICQVQEFQLILHDIHAEGMILGESFQVAALIEKLPPTWKDFKN
;
A
#
# COMPACT_ATOMS: atom_id res chain seq x y z
N MET A 1 21.44 11.82 21.56
CA MET A 1 20.24 12.54 21.08
C MET A 1 20.60 13.53 19.96
N ASP A 2 21.79 14.11 19.99
CA ASP A 2 22.23 15.13 19.03
C ASP A 2 22.54 14.60 17.63
N ALA A 3 23.05 13.36 17.52
CA ALA A 3 23.28 12.72 16.22
C ALA A 3 21.98 12.57 15.40
N TRP A 4 20.85 12.26 16.05
CA TRP A 4 19.56 12.15 15.36
C TRP A 4 19.06 13.51 14.85
N LYS A 5 19.15 14.55 15.67
CA LYS A 5 18.76 15.92 15.27
C LYS A 5 19.64 16.45 14.13
N HIS A 6 20.93 16.14 14.17
CA HIS A 6 21.87 16.51 13.11
C HIS A 6 21.54 15.80 11.79
N SER A 7 21.30 14.49 11.83
CA SER A 7 20.91 13.71 10.65
C SER A 7 19.57 14.17 10.07
N ASP A 8 18.58 14.47 10.91
CA ASP A 8 17.28 15.01 10.45
C ASP A 8 17.44 16.37 9.76
N PHE A 9 18.24 17.27 10.35
CA PHE A 9 18.54 18.57 9.75
C PHE A 9 19.24 18.44 8.39
N LEU A 10 20.25 17.57 8.27
CA LEU A 10 20.96 17.32 7.02
C LEU A 10 20.02 16.72 5.96
N CYS A 11 19.25 15.70 6.33
CA CYS A 11 18.28 15.06 5.44
C CYS A 11 17.27 16.08 4.89
N LYS A 12 16.72 16.94 5.76
CA LYS A 12 15.80 18.01 5.34
C LYS A 12 16.46 18.96 4.33
N LYS A 13 17.71 19.38 4.58
CA LYS A 13 18.43 20.25 3.64
C LYS A 13 18.68 19.58 2.29
N TYR A 14 19.06 18.30 2.27
CA TYR A 14 19.26 17.57 1.02
C TYR A 14 17.97 17.48 0.20
N ILE A 15 16.84 17.18 0.85
CA ILE A 15 15.54 17.14 0.16
C ILE A 15 15.18 18.52 -0.41
N LEU A 16 15.32 19.59 0.40
CA LEU A 16 15.00 20.95 -0.04
C LEU A 16 15.87 21.43 -1.21
N ASN A 17 17.17 21.10 -1.20
CA ASN A 17 18.09 21.47 -2.27
C ASN A 17 17.76 20.81 -3.62
N GLY A 18 16.98 19.73 -3.62
CA GLY A 18 16.48 19.10 -4.85
C GLY A 18 15.19 19.72 -5.41
N LEU A 19 14.59 20.70 -4.72
CA LEU A 19 13.35 21.35 -5.13
C LEU A 19 13.62 22.61 -5.94
N ASP A 20 12.70 22.97 -6.84
CA ASP A 20 12.71 24.30 -7.45
C ASP A 20 12.39 25.41 -6.44
N ASN A 21 12.62 26.68 -6.80
CA ASN A 21 12.45 27.82 -5.91
C ASN A 21 11.00 27.97 -5.38
N ALA A 22 9.98 27.66 -6.18
CA ALA A 22 8.59 27.77 -5.78
C ALA A 22 8.24 26.69 -4.73
N LEU A 23 8.70 25.46 -4.95
CA LEU A 23 8.51 24.36 -4.01
C LEU A 23 9.34 24.53 -2.75
N TYR A 24 10.59 24.99 -2.87
CA TYR A 24 11.45 25.30 -1.73
C TYR A 24 10.73 26.24 -0.76
N ASN A 25 10.15 27.34 -1.25
CA ASN A 25 9.45 28.31 -0.41
C ASN A 25 8.25 27.68 0.33
N VAL A 26 7.47 26.84 -0.36
CA VAL A 26 6.31 26.15 0.24
C VAL A 26 6.73 25.15 1.31
N TYR A 27 7.83 24.43 1.11
CA TYR A 27 8.21 23.28 1.92
C TYR A 27 9.29 23.58 2.98
N SER A 28 10.03 24.68 2.85
CA SER A 28 11.04 25.13 3.82
C SER A 28 10.57 25.25 5.28
N PRO A 29 9.31 25.65 5.58
CA PRO A 29 8.85 25.80 6.96
C PRO A 29 8.61 24.47 7.70
N MET A 30 8.68 23.32 7.03
CA MET A 30 8.35 22.03 7.66
C MET A 30 9.33 21.63 8.77
N VAL A 31 8.81 21.02 9.84
CA VAL A 31 9.56 20.85 11.10
C VAL A 31 10.71 19.84 11.00
N ASN A 32 10.53 18.73 10.29
CA ASN A 32 11.54 17.66 10.19
C ASN A 32 11.54 17.03 8.78
N ALA A 33 12.57 16.25 8.48
CA ALA A 33 12.75 15.65 7.16
C ALA A 33 11.62 14.66 6.81
N LYS A 34 11.10 13.94 7.81
CA LYS A 34 10.00 12.99 7.63
C LYS A 34 8.71 13.69 7.18
N ALA A 35 8.32 14.76 7.85
CA ALA A 35 7.12 15.53 7.51
C ALA A 35 7.22 16.15 6.11
N LEU A 36 8.41 16.65 5.76
CA LEU A 36 8.74 17.12 4.42
C LEU A 36 8.55 16.02 3.37
N TRP A 37 9.19 14.88 3.57
CA TRP A 37 9.12 13.75 2.66
C TRP A 37 7.68 13.23 2.47
N GLU A 38 6.93 13.04 3.54
CA GLU A 38 5.54 12.57 3.45
C GLU A 38 4.61 13.57 2.76
N SER A 39 4.85 14.87 2.91
CA SER A 39 4.07 15.89 2.22
C SER A 39 4.38 15.96 0.72
N LEU A 40 5.64 15.84 0.34
CA LEU A 40 6.07 15.71 -1.06
C LEU A 40 5.48 14.43 -1.68
N LYS A 41 5.63 13.29 -0.99
CA LYS A 41 5.06 12.02 -1.39
C LYS A 41 3.55 12.12 -1.57
N ARG A 42 2.80 12.74 -0.66
CA ARG A 42 1.35 12.91 -0.82
C ARG A 42 0.96 13.76 -2.04
N LYS A 43 1.71 14.83 -2.33
CA LYS A 43 1.38 15.74 -3.44
C LYS A 43 1.78 15.19 -4.81
N TYR A 44 2.89 14.44 -4.88
CA TYR A 44 3.51 14.01 -6.13
C TYR A 44 3.54 12.49 -6.34
N LYS A 45 3.16 11.68 -5.34
CA LYS A 45 2.77 10.30 -5.61
C LYS A 45 1.49 10.40 -6.42
N VAL A 46 1.64 10.31 -7.74
CA VAL A 46 0.55 9.98 -8.63
C VAL A 46 0.06 8.63 -8.12
N GLU A 47 -1.09 8.62 -7.45
CA GLU A 47 -1.86 7.40 -7.35
C GLU A 47 -2.16 7.00 -8.78
N ASP A 48 -1.36 6.09 -9.33
CA ASP A 48 -1.60 5.62 -10.67
C ASP A 48 -2.97 4.94 -10.64
N ALA A 49 -3.97 5.60 -11.24
CA ALA A 49 -5.29 5.03 -11.40
C ALA A 49 -5.19 3.67 -12.13
N GLY A 50 -4.14 3.48 -12.94
CA GLY A 50 -3.72 2.19 -13.50
C GLY A 50 -3.39 1.15 -12.42
N SER A 51 -2.43 1.43 -11.54
CA SER A 51 -2.04 0.56 -10.41
C SER A 51 -3.21 0.20 -9.51
N LYS A 52 -4.02 1.18 -9.07
CA LYS A 52 -5.21 0.90 -8.26
C LYS A 52 -6.19 -0.01 -8.97
N LYS A 53 -6.53 0.31 -10.23
CA LYS A 53 -7.44 -0.50 -11.05
C LYS A 53 -6.89 -1.92 -11.29
N PHE A 54 -5.58 -2.05 -11.46
CA PHE A 54 -4.92 -3.33 -11.67
C PHE A 54 -5.02 -4.22 -10.43
N VAL A 55 -4.69 -3.69 -9.25
CA VAL A 55 -4.77 -4.44 -8.00
C VAL A 55 -6.21 -4.82 -7.67
N VAL A 56 -7.17 -3.91 -7.86
CA VAL A 56 -8.60 -4.21 -7.69
C VAL A 56 -9.05 -5.32 -8.65
N ARG A 57 -8.64 -5.27 -9.92
CA ARG A 57 -8.94 -6.33 -10.89
C ARG A 57 -8.35 -7.67 -10.45
N LYS A 58 -7.08 -7.70 -10.03
CA LYS A 58 -6.41 -8.91 -9.54
C LYS A 58 -7.17 -9.54 -8.37
N PHE A 59 -7.67 -8.73 -7.44
CA PHE A 59 -8.52 -9.19 -6.32
C PHE A 59 -9.87 -9.75 -6.79
N LEU A 60 -10.55 -9.04 -7.70
CA LEU A 60 -11.84 -9.47 -8.23
C LEU A 60 -11.73 -10.79 -9.02
N ASP A 61 -10.68 -10.93 -9.83
CA ASP A 61 -10.45 -12.08 -10.70
C ASP A 61 -9.89 -13.30 -9.96
N PHE A 62 -9.22 -13.09 -8.81
CA PHE A 62 -8.67 -14.18 -8.01
C PHE A 62 -9.78 -15.15 -7.58
N LYS A 63 -9.57 -16.45 -7.79
CA LYS A 63 -10.40 -17.56 -7.34
C LYS A 63 -9.49 -18.74 -7.04
N MET A 64 -9.77 -19.47 -5.97
CA MET A 64 -9.01 -20.68 -5.68
C MET A 64 -9.42 -21.80 -6.64
N VAL A 65 -8.45 -22.64 -6.95
CA VAL A 65 -8.61 -23.83 -7.80
C VAL A 65 -8.25 -25.07 -7.00
N ASP A 66 -8.90 -26.18 -7.32
CA ASP A 66 -8.69 -27.46 -6.62
C ASP A 66 -7.30 -28.07 -6.88
N SER A 67 -6.61 -27.63 -7.93
CA SER A 67 -5.28 -28.14 -8.30
C SER A 67 -4.13 -27.62 -7.44
N LYS A 68 -4.39 -26.66 -6.55
CA LYS A 68 -3.40 -26.06 -5.65
C LYS A 68 -3.83 -26.25 -4.19
N THR A 69 -2.86 -26.29 -3.28
CA THR A 69 -3.16 -26.33 -1.85
C THR A 69 -3.85 -25.03 -1.41
N VAL A 70 -4.78 -25.13 -0.47
CA VAL A 70 -5.47 -23.95 0.09
C VAL A 70 -4.47 -22.99 0.74
N ILE A 71 -3.45 -23.51 1.43
CA ILE A 71 -2.43 -22.68 2.12
C ILE A 71 -1.69 -21.78 1.14
N CYS A 72 -1.19 -22.32 0.02
CA CYS A 72 -0.49 -21.51 -0.98
C CYS A 72 -1.41 -20.43 -1.57
N GLN A 73 -2.68 -20.75 -1.79
CA GLN A 73 -3.64 -19.80 -2.35
C GLN A 73 -4.08 -18.74 -1.34
N VAL A 74 -4.15 -19.06 -0.04
CA VAL A 74 -4.36 -18.06 1.03
C VAL A 74 -3.19 -17.07 1.07
N GLN A 75 -1.96 -17.54 0.92
CA GLN A 75 -0.79 -16.65 0.84
C GLN A 75 -0.84 -15.75 -0.41
N GLU A 76 -1.20 -16.29 -1.58
CA GLU A 76 -1.43 -15.49 -2.79
C GLU A 76 -2.50 -14.42 -2.57
N PHE A 77 -3.60 -14.74 -1.86
CA PHE A 77 -4.65 -13.79 -1.51
C PHE A 77 -4.17 -12.71 -0.53
N GLN A 78 -3.40 -13.07 0.50
CA GLN A 78 -2.80 -12.13 1.45
C GLN A 78 -1.85 -11.14 0.76
N LEU A 79 -1.09 -11.59 -0.24
CA LEU A 79 -0.26 -10.70 -1.05
C LEU A 79 -1.11 -9.67 -1.82
N ILE A 80 -2.26 -10.08 -2.37
CA ILE A 80 -3.19 -9.15 -3.03
C ILE A 80 -3.73 -8.13 -2.04
N LEU A 81 -4.13 -8.54 -0.83
CA LEU A 81 -4.57 -7.61 0.21
C LEU A 81 -3.48 -6.62 0.62
N HIS A 82 -2.23 -7.09 0.71
CA HIS A 82 -1.08 -6.22 0.96
C HIS A 82 -0.88 -5.19 -0.16
N ASP A 83 -1.00 -5.59 -1.43
CA ASP A 83 -0.94 -4.69 -2.58
C ASP A 83 -2.05 -3.61 -2.51
N ILE A 84 -3.27 -4.00 -2.11
CA ILE A 84 -4.40 -3.07 -1.91
C ILE A 84 -4.07 -2.02 -0.84
N HIS A 85 -3.52 -2.46 0.28
CA HIS A 85 -3.10 -1.58 1.37
C HIS A 85 -1.94 -0.65 0.96
N ALA A 86 -0.98 -1.13 0.18
CA ALA A 86 0.13 -0.33 -0.34
C ALA A 86 -0.33 0.78 -1.30
N GLU A 87 -1.41 0.53 -2.02
CA GLU A 87 -2.12 1.52 -2.86
C GLU A 87 -3.03 2.47 -2.06
N GLY A 88 -3.06 2.35 -0.72
CA GLY A 88 -3.83 3.24 0.16
C GLY A 88 -5.33 2.92 0.24
N MET A 89 -5.76 1.77 -0.29
CA MET A 89 -7.13 1.28 -0.14
C MET A 89 -7.21 0.43 1.13
N ILE A 90 -8.28 0.59 1.92
CA ILE A 90 -8.49 -0.16 3.17
C ILE A 90 -9.75 -1.02 3.00
N LEU A 91 -9.61 -2.33 3.24
CA LEU A 91 -10.74 -3.26 3.29
C LEU A 91 -10.99 -3.66 4.74
N GLY A 92 -12.25 -3.61 5.19
CA GLY A 92 -12.60 -4.07 6.53
C GLY A 92 -12.35 -5.57 6.70
N GLU A 93 -11.93 -6.01 7.89
CA GLU A 93 -11.61 -7.41 8.17
C GLU A 93 -12.77 -8.36 7.84
N SER A 94 -14.01 -7.97 8.17
CA SER A 94 -15.21 -8.74 7.83
C SER A 94 -15.38 -8.95 6.32
N PHE A 95 -15.07 -7.94 5.52
CA PHE A 95 -15.08 -8.04 4.06
C PHE A 95 -13.96 -8.94 3.55
N GLN A 96 -12.75 -8.84 4.11
CA GLN A 96 -11.63 -9.71 3.72
C GLN A 96 -11.95 -11.19 3.98
N VAL A 97 -12.52 -11.51 5.14
CA VAL A 97 -12.94 -12.87 5.50
C VAL A 97 -14.05 -13.36 4.58
N ALA A 98 -15.10 -12.56 4.36
CA ALA A 98 -16.20 -12.92 3.46
C ALA A 98 -15.70 -13.13 2.02
N ALA A 99 -14.80 -12.27 1.54
CA ALA A 99 -14.20 -12.42 0.22
C ALA A 99 -13.38 -13.71 0.13
N LEU A 100 -12.56 -14.03 1.13
CA LEU A 100 -11.78 -15.27 1.16
C LEU A 100 -12.68 -16.51 1.07
N ILE A 101 -13.78 -16.53 1.83
CA ILE A 101 -14.79 -17.60 1.80
C ILE A 101 -15.40 -17.73 0.40
N GLU A 102 -15.78 -16.62 -0.24
CA GLU A 102 -16.29 -16.61 -1.61
C GLU A 102 -15.26 -17.08 -2.65
N LYS A 103 -13.96 -16.93 -2.37
CA LYS A 103 -12.87 -17.37 -3.24
C LYS A 103 -12.51 -18.85 -3.07
N LEU A 104 -13.07 -19.56 -2.09
CA LEU A 104 -12.72 -20.96 -1.82
C LEU A 104 -12.92 -21.87 -3.04
N PRO A 105 -12.15 -22.97 -3.13
CA PRO A 105 -12.26 -23.90 -4.23
C PRO A 105 -13.67 -24.51 -4.29
N PRO A 106 -14.16 -24.92 -5.48
CA PRO A 106 -15.45 -25.60 -5.62
C PRO A 106 -15.63 -26.77 -4.64
N THR A 107 -14.58 -27.57 -4.44
CA THR A 107 -14.60 -28.72 -3.52
C THR A 107 -14.85 -28.35 -2.05
N TRP A 108 -14.64 -27.08 -1.67
CA TRP A 108 -14.89 -26.59 -0.31
C TRP A 108 -16.31 -26.07 -0.09
N LYS A 109 -17.09 -25.86 -1.16
CA LYS A 109 -18.51 -25.46 -1.03
C LYS A 109 -19.37 -26.56 -0.42
N ASP A 110 -18.97 -27.82 -0.60
CA ASP A 110 -19.68 -28.99 -0.09
C ASP A 110 -19.36 -29.30 1.38
N PHE A 111 -18.32 -28.68 1.95
CA PHE A 111 -17.96 -28.80 3.38
C PHE A 111 -18.82 -27.93 4.31
N LYS A 112 -19.85 -27.28 3.77
CA LYS A 112 -20.82 -26.49 4.53
C LYS A 112 -21.83 -27.43 5.21
N ASN A 113 -21.37 -28.24 6.16
CA ASN A 113 -22.18 -29.03 7.10
C ASN A 113 -21.59 -28.94 8.49
#